data_AF-A0A661QDA4-F1
#
_entry.id   AF-A0A661QDA4-F1
#
_cell.length_a   1.000
_cell.length_b   1.000
_cell.length_c   1.000
_cell.angle_alpha   90.00
_cell.angle_beta   90.00
_cell.angle_gamma   90.00
#
_symmetry.space_group_name_H-M   'P 1'
#
loop_
_entity.id
_entity.type
_entity.pdbx_description
1 polymer ?
#
loop_
_entity_poly.entity_id
_entity_poly.type
_entity_poly.pdbx_seq_one_letter_code
_entity_poly.pdbx_strand_id
1 'polypeptide(L)'
;MLKDYGYIEDGKLGKPYDIRLLKRLLRYAKPYRSAVVLALFFSLVITAADLAMPYFSKIAIDRFITPSWYKITVGAESAQPIDKLKPLLLMEKNGRFFVISNSDLRKIDPRDLHKYKKSHVIGEKRFYLISKDTDITRVPGHVKESIELMADGSRLMPLAQLNTLSSTLVATIRRGDLRGLGMVGAVLFCLIIVSFTFGYFEYYLLEYTGQHIMRDIRTSLFRNIQAQSVAFFNKHPVGRLVTRVTNDVENLNEMFKSVAITLFKDFFVLTGILGVLFYMNWPLALVCVILVPIISFFTFFFSSLAREAFRELRAKVAKINAFLSERISGMAIIQLFAAERAQQEDFMRINHENFLAGMKQIRVFAVFMPLMELLSSFGVALILWYGGSKVIQDRMTLGALVAFISYIQMFVEPIRDISEKYNIMQSAMASTERIFQFMDYR
;
A
#
# COMPACT_ATOMS: atom_id res chain seq x y z
N MET A 1 44.70 -20.37 11.60
CA MET A 1 43.58 -19.58 12.18
C MET A 1 42.96 -18.69 11.10
N LEU A 2 42.17 -19.26 10.19
CA LEU A 2 41.52 -18.51 9.12
C LEU A 2 40.00 -18.70 9.20
N LYS A 3 39.30 -17.56 9.14
CA LYS A 3 37.87 -17.39 9.32
C LYS A 3 37.08 -18.23 8.30
N ASP A 4 36.29 -19.14 8.84
CA ASP A 4 35.22 -19.84 8.13
C ASP A 4 34.09 -18.83 7.89
N TYR A 5 34.12 -18.16 6.74
CA TYR A 5 33.01 -17.32 6.28
C TYR A 5 31.84 -18.26 5.99
N GLY A 6 30.77 -18.14 6.77
CA GLY A 6 29.57 -18.94 6.64
C GLY A 6 28.99 -18.84 5.22
N TYR A 7 29.33 -19.79 4.37
CA TYR A 7 28.60 -20.07 3.15
C TYR A 7 27.57 -21.15 3.44
N ILE A 8 26.35 -20.87 3.04
CA ILE A 8 25.21 -21.79 3.11
C ILE A 8 25.58 -23.03 2.31
N GLU A 9 25.67 -24.17 3.01
CA GLU A 9 25.74 -25.50 2.44
C GLU A 9 24.56 -25.69 1.46
N ASP A 10 24.85 -26.19 0.26
CA ASP A 10 23.90 -26.78 -0.68
C ASP A 10 23.25 -28.03 -0.07
N GLY A 11 22.47 -27.84 1.00
CA GLY A 11 21.48 -28.79 1.44
C GLY A 11 20.21 -28.53 0.64
N LYS A 12 19.65 -29.57 0.00
CA LYS A 12 18.29 -29.55 -0.55
C LYS A 12 17.39 -28.90 0.49
N LEU A 13 16.97 -27.65 0.25
CA LEU A 13 16.05 -26.93 1.10
C LEU A 13 14.88 -27.87 1.39
N GLY A 14 14.74 -28.27 2.66
CA GLY A 14 13.57 -29.00 3.13
C GLY A 14 12.31 -28.26 2.71
N LYS A 15 11.21 -28.99 2.52
CA LYS A 15 9.93 -28.42 2.04
C LYS A 15 9.69 -27.05 2.69
N PRO A 16 9.36 -25.98 1.92
CA PRO A 16 9.32 -24.59 2.41
C PRO A 16 8.30 -24.30 3.53
N TYR A 17 7.65 -25.33 4.09
CA TYR A 17 6.65 -25.25 5.13
C TYR A 17 6.71 -26.47 6.06
N ASP A 18 7.77 -26.64 6.87
CA ASP A 18 7.62 -27.51 8.05
C ASP A 18 6.89 -26.76 9.16
N ILE A 19 5.56 -26.89 9.17
CA ILE A 19 4.67 -26.28 10.16
C ILE A 19 5.09 -26.67 11.59
N ARG A 20 5.77 -27.81 11.78
CA ARG A 20 6.29 -28.22 13.10
C ARG A 20 7.43 -27.31 13.56
N LEU A 21 8.35 -26.93 12.67
CA LEU A 21 9.43 -25.99 12.98
C LEU A 21 8.88 -24.61 13.32
N LEU A 22 7.89 -24.14 12.55
CA LEU A 22 7.20 -22.87 12.83
C LEU A 22 6.53 -22.88 14.21
N LYS A 23 5.85 -23.98 14.57
CA LYS A 23 5.20 -24.13 15.88
C LYS A 23 6.21 -24.12 17.04
N ARG A 24 7.40 -24.69 16.85
CA ARG A 24 8.49 -24.64 17.84
C ARG A 24 9.04 -23.23 17.98
N LEU A 25 9.23 -22.52 16.88
CA LEU A 25 9.66 -21.12 16.87
C LEU A 25 8.65 -20.21 17.59
N LEU A 26 7.35 -20.39 17.34
CA LEU A 26 6.27 -19.67 18.01
C LEU A 26 6.24 -19.89 19.52
N ARG A 27 6.86 -20.95 20.05
CA ARG A 27 7.00 -21.16 21.50
C ARG A 27 7.86 -20.08 22.16
N TYR A 28 8.88 -19.56 21.46
CA TYR A 28 9.70 -18.44 21.93
C TYR A 28 8.97 -17.10 21.82
N ALA A 29 8.04 -16.96 20.88
CA ALA A 29 7.18 -15.77 20.76
C ALA A 29 6.01 -15.77 21.76
N LYS A 30 5.60 -16.94 22.26
CA LYS A 30 4.45 -17.10 23.17
C LYS A 30 4.48 -16.22 24.43
N PRO A 31 5.62 -16.04 25.14
CA PRO A 31 5.69 -15.13 26.29
C PRO A 31 5.35 -13.67 25.92
N TYR A 32 5.64 -13.28 24.68
CA TYR A 32 5.45 -11.93 24.14
C TYR A 32 4.17 -11.80 23.30
N ARG A 33 3.23 -12.75 23.43
CA ARG A 33 1.98 -12.78 22.63
C ARG A 33 1.15 -11.49 22.77
N SER A 34 1.15 -10.86 23.94
CA SER A 34 0.41 -9.61 24.16
C SER A 34 0.99 -8.47 23.33
N ALA A 35 2.31 -8.37 23.27
CA ALA A 35 3.00 -7.39 22.43
C ALA A 35 2.74 -7.63 20.94
N VAL A 36 2.80 -8.89 20.50
CA VAL A 36 2.49 -9.25 19.09
C VAL A 36 1.04 -8.91 18.75
N VAL A 37 0.07 -9.28 19.61
CA VAL A 37 -1.35 -8.99 19.38
C VAL A 37 -1.61 -7.47 19.36
N LEU A 38 -0.95 -6.73 20.24
CA LEU A 38 -1.07 -5.27 20.28
C LEU A 38 -0.45 -4.62 19.02
N ALA A 39 0.69 -5.12 18.54
CA ALA A 39 1.28 -4.67 17.28
C ALA A 39 0.36 -4.96 16.08
N LEU A 40 -0.24 -6.15 16.00
CA LEU A 40 -1.22 -6.48 14.97
C LEU A 40 -2.45 -5.57 15.04
N PHE A 41 -2.92 -5.24 16.25
CA PHE A 41 -3.99 -4.27 16.44
C PHE A 41 -3.61 -2.87 15.94
N PHE A 42 -2.40 -2.39 16.26
CA PHE A 42 -1.89 -1.13 15.73
C PHE A 42 -1.83 -1.15 14.19
N SER A 43 -1.38 -2.26 13.61
CA SER A 43 -1.37 -2.49 12.16
C SER A 43 -2.76 -2.34 11.54
N LEU A 44 -3.81 -2.87 12.19
CA LEU A 44 -5.19 -2.69 11.75
C LEU A 44 -5.67 -1.25 11.85
N VAL A 45 -5.31 -0.54 12.93
CA VAL A 45 -5.66 0.89 13.10
C VAL A 45 -5.01 1.75 12.01
N ILE A 46 -3.72 1.52 11.73
CA ILE A 46 -2.98 2.20 10.66
C ILE A 46 -3.63 1.88 9.31
N THR A 47 -3.89 0.61 9.03
CA THR A 47 -4.54 0.17 7.78
C THR A 47 -5.90 0.85 7.59
N ALA A 48 -6.72 0.93 8.65
CA ALA A 48 -8.00 1.60 8.59
C ALA A 48 -7.87 3.11 8.35
N ALA A 49 -6.89 3.77 8.97
CA ALA A 49 -6.61 5.18 8.78
C ALA A 49 -6.13 5.47 7.34
N ASP A 50 -5.20 4.67 6.83
CA ASP A 50 -4.66 4.80 5.47
C ASP A 50 -5.76 4.55 4.42
N LEU A 51 -6.61 3.54 4.62
CA LEU A 51 -7.76 3.26 3.76
C LEU A 51 -8.83 4.35 3.81
N ALA A 52 -8.95 5.07 4.92
CA ALA A 52 -9.92 6.15 5.07
C ALA A 52 -9.50 7.42 4.30
N MET A 53 -8.19 7.66 4.09
CA MET A 53 -7.70 8.90 3.46
C MET A 53 -8.26 9.16 2.06
N PRO A 54 -8.25 8.19 1.10
CA PRO A 54 -8.86 8.40 -0.21
C PRO A 54 -10.37 8.63 -0.12
N TYR A 55 -11.05 7.95 0.80
CA TYR A 55 -12.49 8.10 0.99
C TYR A 55 -12.87 9.49 1.54
N PHE A 56 -12.12 10.03 2.51
CA PHE A 56 -12.31 11.40 2.98
C PHE A 56 -11.95 12.43 1.91
N SER A 57 -10.93 12.17 1.09
CA SER A 57 -10.62 12.99 -0.08
C SER A 57 -11.79 13.02 -1.07
N LYS A 58 -12.44 11.88 -1.30
CA LYS A 58 -13.68 11.80 -2.08
C LYS A 58 -14.81 12.63 -1.49
N ILE A 59 -15.02 12.58 -0.17
CA ILE A 59 -16.01 13.43 0.52
C ILE A 59 -15.69 14.92 0.34
N ALA A 60 -14.42 15.31 0.49
CA ALA A 60 -13.99 16.69 0.29
C ALA A 60 -14.32 17.19 -1.12
N ILE A 61 -13.99 16.38 -2.13
CA ILE A 61 -14.21 16.74 -3.54
C ILE A 61 -15.70 16.83 -3.86
N ASP A 62 -16.48 15.84 -3.46
CA ASP A 62 -17.89 15.74 -3.83
C ASP A 62 -18.76 16.76 -3.10
N ARG A 63 -18.49 17.00 -1.81
CA ARG A 63 -19.35 17.82 -0.97
C ARG A 63 -18.93 19.29 -0.93
N PHE A 64 -17.64 19.57 -0.98
CA PHE A 64 -17.12 20.93 -0.71
C PHE A 64 -16.39 21.55 -1.90
N ILE A 65 -15.74 20.78 -2.78
CA ILE A 65 -15.04 21.34 -3.95
C ILE A 65 -15.98 21.49 -5.14
N THR A 66 -16.75 20.45 -5.46
CA THR A 66 -17.66 20.41 -6.63
C THR A 66 -19.16 20.30 -6.27
N PRO A 67 -19.67 21.05 -5.26
CA PRO A 67 -21.09 21.03 -4.94
C PRO A 67 -21.90 21.51 -6.14
N SER A 68 -22.88 20.72 -6.53
CA SER A 68 -23.72 21.00 -7.69
C SER A 68 -25.15 20.55 -7.41
N TRP A 69 -26.09 21.37 -7.86
CA TRP A 69 -27.53 21.15 -7.75
C TRP A 69 -28.16 21.23 -9.13
N TYR A 70 -29.21 20.43 -9.34
CA TYR A 70 -29.95 20.36 -10.59
C TYR A 70 -31.41 20.69 -10.34
N LYS A 71 -32.01 21.46 -11.25
CA LYS A 71 -33.45 21.76 -11.23
C LYS A 71 -34.24 20.57 -11.74
N ILE A 72 -35.37 20.31 -11.11
CA ILE A 72 -36.37 19.32 -11.49
C ILE A 72 -37.67 20.04 -11.80
N THR A 73 -38.08 19.96 -13.06
CA THR A 73 -39.35 20.53 -13.53
C THR A 73 -40.40 19.43 -13.58
N VAL A 74 -41.52 19.62 -12.89
CA VAL A 74 -42.62 18.65 -12.90
C VAL A 74 -43.56 18.95 -14.06
N GLY A 75 -43.50 18.14 -15.12
CA GLY A 75 -44.50 18.14 -16.19
C GLY A 75 -45.74 17.33 -15.77
N ALA A 76 -46.93 17.73 -16.26
CA ALA A 76 -48.24 17.17 -15.89
C ALA A 76 -48.37 15.64 -16.06
N GLU A 77 -47.58 15.01 -16.94
CA GLU A 77 -47.59 13.55 -17.18
C GLU A 77 -46.58 12.74 -16.34
N SER A 78 -45.74 13.39 -15.54
CA SER A 78 -44.60 12.77 -14.83
C SER A 78 -44.76 12.75 -13.30
N ALA A 79 -45.97 12.85 -12.78
CA ALA A 79 -46.22 13.03 -11.34
C ALA A 79 -45.96 11.76 -10.48
N GLN A 80 -46.13 10.56 -11.05
CA GLN A 80 -46.06 9.30 -10.29
C GLN A 80 -44.66 8.89 -9.76
N PRO A 81 -43.51 9.18 -10.42
CA PRO A 81 -42.19 8.78 -9.93
C PRO A 81 -41.56 9.72 -8.88
N ILE A 82 -42.11 10.92 -8.69
CA ILE A 82 -41.53 11.98 -7.84
C ILE A 82 -41.80 11.70 -6.34
N ASP A 83 -42.84 10.94 -6.00
CA ASP A 83 -43.17 10.63 -4.61
C ASP A 83 -42.05 9.90 -3.86
N LYS A 84 -41.29 9.04 -4.56
CA LYS A 84 -40.11 8.37 -3.98
C LYS A 84 -38.92 9.32 -3.80
N LEU A 85 -38.88 10.43 -4.53
CA LEU A 85 -37.80 11.42 -4.53
C LEU A 85 -38.08 12.58 -3.57
N LYS A 86 -39.34 12.83 -3.19
CA LYS A 86 -39.77 13.88 -2.24
C LYS A 86 -38.83 14.12 -1.04
N PRO A 87 -38.30 13.11 -0.32
CA PRO A 87 -37.42 13.37 0.82
C PRO A 87 -36.04 13.95 0.45
N LEU A 88 -35.64 13.86 -0.82
CA LEU A 88 -34.34 14.32 -1.33
C LEU A 88 -34.44 15.64 -2.11
N LEU A 89 -35.64 16.21 -2.22
CA LEU A 89 -35.93 17.39 -3.02
C LEU A 89 -36.12 18.62 -2.13
N LEU A 90 -35.51 19.73 -2.51
CA LEU A 90 -35.84 21.04 -1.97
C LEU A 90 -36.77 21.77 -2.93
N MET A 91 -37.82 22.39 -2.40
CA MET A 91 -38.82 23.09 -3.20
C MET A 91 -38.46 24.58 -3.36
N GLU A 92 -38.72 25.15 -4.52
CA GLU A 92 -38.71 26.62 -4.68
C GLU A 92 -39.80 27.27 -3.82
N LYS A 93 -39.59 28.50 -3.34
CA LYS A 93 -40.55 29.27 -2.53
C LYS A 93 -41.95 29.36 -3.15
N ASN A 94 -42.05 29.40 -4.48
CA ASN A 94 -43.32 29.50 -5.22
C ASN A 94 -43.81 28.16 -5.77
N GLY A 95 -43.14 27.04 -5.45
CA GLY A 95 -43.54 25.69 -5.85
C GLY A 95 -43.39 25.37 -7.34
N ARG A 96 -42.66 26.17 -8.14
CA ARG A 96 -42.59 25.98 -9.60
C ARG A 96 -41.65 24.84 -10.03
N PHE A 97 -40.60 24.59 -9.24
CA PHE A 97 -39.66 23.51 -9.49
C PHE A 97 -39.06 23.01 -8.17
N PHE A 98 -38.46 21.83 -8.24
CA PHE A 98 -37.68 21.24 -7.16
C PHE A 98 -36.20 21.28 -7.51
N VAL A 99 -35.32 21.15 -6.53
CA VAL A 99 -33.88 20.97 -6.76
C VAL A 99 -33.38 19.74 -6.03
N ILE A 100 -32.41 19.06 -6.65
CA ILE A 100 -31.74 17.88 -6.11
C ILE A 100 -30.23 18.09 -6.12
N SER A 101 -29.56 17.64 -5.07
CA SER A 101 -28.10 17.67 -5.01
C SER A 101 -27.50 16.63 -5.97
N ASN A 102 -26.33 16.91 -6.51
CA ASN A 102 -25.59 15.97 -7.36
C ASN A 102 -25.32 14.64 -6.63
N SER A 103 -25.08 14.67 -5.32
CA SER A 103 -24.91 13.47 -4.49
C SER A 103 -26.19 12.64 -4.38
N ASP A 104 -27.36 13.27 -4.27
CA ASP A 104 -28.64 12.57 -4.11
C ASP A 104 -29.21 12.07 -5.44
N LEU A 105 -28.95 12.79 -6.53
CA LEU A 105 -29.32 12.39 -7.89
C LEU A 105 -28.69 11.04 -8.30
N ARG A 106 -27.61 10.63 -7.64
CA ARG A 106 -26.91 9.37 -7.87
C ARG A 106 -27.44 8.19 -7.07
N LYS A 107 -28.34 8.43 -6.10
CA LYS A 107 -29.08 7.37 -5.39
C LYS A 107 -30.22 6.81 -6.25
N ILE A 108 -30.54 7.47 -7.36
CA ILE A 108 -31.57 7.08 -8.32
C ILE A 108 -31.03 5.95 -9.20
N ASP A 109 -31.86 4.96 -9.53
CA ASP A 109 -31.48 3.89 -10.46
C ASP A 109 -31.00 4.48 -11.80
N PRO A 110 -29.87 4.01 -12.37
CA PRO A 110 -29.34 4.50 -13.63
C PRO A 110 -30.32 4.48 -14.82
N ARG A 111 -31.27 3.53 -14.84
CA ARG A 111 -32.30 3.43 -15.89
C ARG A 111 -33.32 4.55 -15.77
N ASP A 112 -33.72 4.87 -14.55
CA ASP A 112 -34.68 5.94 -14.27
C ASP A 112 -34.04 7.32 -14.47
N LEU A 113 -32.78 7.48 -14.06
CA LEU A 113 -32.03 8.71 -14.31
C LEU A 113 -31.93 9.03 -15.81
N HIS A 114 -31.70 8.02 -16.65
CA HIS A 114 -31.69 8.20 -18.11
C HIS A 114 -33.05 8.61 -18.66
N LYS A 115 -34.13 8.03 -18.14
CA LYS A 115 -35.49 8.42 -18.52
C LYS A 115 -35.77 9.87 -18.15
N TYR A 116 -35.46 10.28 -16.90
CA TYR A 116 -35.69 11.65 -16.43
C TYR A 116 -34.87 12.71 -17.16
N LYS A 117 -33.63 12.39 -17.54
CA LYS A 117 -32.83 13.28 -18.40
C LYS A 117 -33.39 13.37 -19.81
N LYS A 118 -33.78 12.23 -20.42
CA LYS A 118 -34.36 12.22 -21.77
C LYS A 118 -35.70 12.96 -21.83
N SER A 119 -36.51 12.86 -20.77
CA SER A 119 -37.78 13.57 -20.63
C SER A 119 -37.63 15.02 -20.16
N HIS A 120 -36.41 15.56 -20.07
CA HIS A 120 -36.12 16.93 -19.62
C HIS A 120 -36.68 17.29 -18.23
N VAL A 121 -36.96 16.27 -17.40
CA VAL A 121 -37.43 16.46 -16.03
C VAL A 121 -36.30 17.01 -15.17
N ILE A 122 -35.05 16.58 -15.42
CA ILE A 122 -33.84 17.12 -14.78
C ILE A 122 -33.17 18.09 -15.75
N GLY A 123 -33.01 19.35 -15.34
CA GLY A 123 -32.32 20.36 -16.14
C GLY A 123 -30.82 20.11 -16.25
N GLU A 124 -30.22 20.51 -17.38
CA GLU A 124 -28.78 20.30 -17.63
C GLU A 124 -27.88 21.33 -16.94
N LYS A 125 -28.45 22.49 -16.57
CA LYS A 125 -27.71 23.58 -15.94
C LYS A 125 -27.36 23.23 -14.49
N ARG A 126 -26.10 23.45 -14.11
CA ARG A 126 -25.61 23.29 -12.73
C ARG A 126 -25.83 24.57 -11.93
N PHE A 127 -26.33 24.39 -10.71
CA PHE A 127 -26.57 25.45 -9.76
C PHE A 127 -25.77 25.23 -8.47
N TYR A 128 -25.51 26.32 -7.76
CA TYR A 128 -24.97 26.33 -6.41
C TYR A 128 -26.04 26.79 -5.44
N LEU A 129 -26.14 26.13 -4.29
CA LEU A 129 -27.08 26.49 -3.23
C LEU A 129 -26.37 27.35 -2.18
N ILE A 130 -26.76 28.61 -2.09
CA ILE A 130 -26.27 29.57 -1.12
C ILE A 130 -27.06 29.42 0.18
N SER A 131 -26.35 29.36 1.31
CA SER A 131 -26.98 29.29 2.63
C SER A 131 -27.83 30.53 2.91
N LYS A 132 -28.92 30.36 3.65
CA LYS A 132 -29.83 31.43 4.08
C LYS A 132 -29.12 32.54 4.87
N ASP A 133 -28.05 32.17 5.59
CA ASP A 133 -27.30 33.07 6.47
C ASP A 133 -26.21 33.88 5.73
N THR A 134 -26.06 33.66 4.42
CA THR A 134 -25.04 34.35 3.62
C THR A 134 -25.52 35.75 3.23
N ASP A 135 -24.72 36.76 3.57
CA ASP A 135 -24.93 38.13 3.10
C ASP A 135 -24.65 38.23 1.59
N ILE A 136 -25.68 38.56 0.83
CA ILE A 136 -25.63 38.74 -0.64
C ILE A 136 -25.79 40.21 -1.04
N THR A 137 -25.79 41.15 -0.09
CA THR A 137 -25.99 42.59 -0.40
C THR A 137 -24.95 43.13 -1.37
N ARG A 138 -23.73 42.56 -1.34
CA ARG A 138 -22.59 42.92 -2.18
C ARG A 138 -22.56 42.21 -3.54
N VAL A 139 -23.56 41.37 -3.85
CA VAL A 139 -23.66 40.68 -5.14
C VAL A 139 -24.14 41.67 -6.21
N PRO A 140 -23.46 41.77 -7.38
CA PRO A 140 -23.87 42.67 -8.46
C PRO A 140 -25.34 42.43 -8.90
N GLY A 141 -26.05 43.51 -9.27
CA GLY A 141 -27.48 43.45 -9.61
C GLY A 141 -27.82 42.41 -10.71
N HIS A 142 -27.03 42.37 -11.78
CA HIS A 142 -27.20 41.41 -12.89
C HIS A 142 -27.07 39.93 -12.46
N VAL A 143 -26.34 39.67 -11.38
CA VAL A 143 -26.23 38.33 -10.79
C VAL A 143 -27.35 38.09 -9.80
N LYS A 144 -27.76 39.12 -9.06
CA LYS A 144 -28.84 39.04 -8.06
C LYS A 144 -30.19 38.68 -8.68
N GLU A 145 -30.44 39.10 -9.92
CA GLU A 145 -31.65 38.76 -10.68
C GLU A 145 -31.75 37.29 -11.09
N SER A 146 -30.61 36.59 -11.17
CA SER A 146 -30.59 35.15 -11.50
C SER A 146 -30.78 34.24 -10.28
N ILE A 147 -30.77 34.82 -9.08
CA ILE A 147 -30.86 34.08 -7.82
C ILE A 147 -32.32 33.80 -7.51
N GLU A 148 -32.65 32.53 -7.39
CA GLU A 148 -34.00 32.08 -7.06
C GLU A 148 -34.10 31.67 -5.59
N LEU A 149 -35.23 31.97 -4.97
CA LEU A 149 -35.45 31.76 -3.53
C LEU A 149 -36.11 30.40 -3.29
N MET A 150 -35.50 29.58 -2.44
CA MET A 150 -36.01 28.27 -2.05
C MET A 150 -36.96 28.39 -0.84
N ALA A 151 -37.80 27.37 -0.65
CA ALA A 151 -38.80 27.32 0.42
C ALA A 151 -38.18 27.29 1.83
N ASP A 152 -36.97 26.76 1.96
CA ASP A 152 -36.19 26.72 3.20
C ASP A 152 -35.42 28.03 3.50
N GLY A 153 -35.58 29.04 2.63
CA GLY A 153 -34.88 30.33 2.71
C GLY A 153 -33.48 30.32 2.10
N SER A 154 -32.99 29.18 1.58
CA SER A 154 -31.77 29.12 0.79
C SER A 154 -31.95 29.76 -0.58
N ARG A 155 -30.85 30.03 -1.27
CA ARG A 155 -30.85 30.77 -2.55
C ARG A 155 -30.11 29.98 -3.61
N LEU A 156 -30.73 29.75 -4.75
CA LEU A 156 -30.16 28.98 -5.84
C LEU A 156 -29.55 29.92 -6.89
N MET A 157 -28.28 29.69 -7.23
CA MET A 157 -27.51 30.52 -8.16
C MET A 157 -26.92 29.69 -9.29
N PRO A 158 -26.98 30.11 -10.57
CA PRO A 158 -26.30 29.41 -11.65
C PRO A 158 -24.77 29.35 -11.42
N LEU A 159 -24.17 28.17 -11.52
CA LEU A 159 -22.75 27.96 -11.21
C LEU A 159 -21.82 28.80 -12.11
N ALA A 160 -22.23 29.07 -13.35
CA ALA A 160 -21.49 29.90 -14.30
C ALA A 160 -21.29 31.35 -13.81
N GLN A 161 -22.25 31.88 -13.04
CA GLN A 161 -22.18 33.24 -12.51
C GLN A 161 -21.31 33.33 -11.24
N LEU A 162 -20.99 32.21 -10.60
CA LEU A 162 -20.07 32.21 -9.47
C LEU A 162 -18.65 32.59 -9.92
N ASN A 163 -18.27 32.20 -11.14
CA ASN A 163 -16.95 32.48 -11.72
C ASN A 163 -16.76 33.94 -12.16
N THR A 164 -17.83 34.72 -12.28
CA THR A 164 -17.77 36.14 -12.64
C THR A 164 -17.63 37.06 -11.43
N LEU A 165 -17.73 36.52 -10.21
CA LEU A 165 -17.62 37.28 -8.96
C LEU A 165 -16.15 37.43 -8.51
N SER A 166 -15.87 38.45 -7.70
CA SER A 166 -14.57 38.62 -7.06
C SER A 166 -14.28 37.49 -6.07
N SER A 167 -13.00 37.15 -5.89
CA SER A 167 -12.56 36.06 -5.00
C SER A 167 -13.03 36.22 -3.56
N THR A 168 -13.11 37.45 -3.04
CA THR A 168 -13.60 37.76 -1.69
C THR A 168 -15.09 37.49 -1.52
N LEU A 169 -15.89 37.78 -2.55
CA LEU A 169 -17.32 37.50 -2.56
C LEU A 169 -17.60 36.01 -2.72
N VAL A 170 -16.84 35.31 -3.58
CA VAL A 170 -16.91 33.84 -3.70
C VAL A 170 -16.58 33.17 -2.37
N ALA A 171 -15.54 33.62 -1.65
CA ALA A 171 -15.20 33.09 -0.33
C ALA A 171 -16.31 33.31 0.71
N THR A 172 -17.03 34.43 0.62
CA THR A 172 -18.17 34.72 1.51
C THR A 172 -19.36 33.80 1.20
N ILE A 173 -19.65 33.59 -0.08
CA ILE A 173 -20.72 32.68 -0.54
C ILE A 173 -20.40 31.21 -0.20
N ARG A 174 -19.13 30.82 -0.33
CA ARG A 174 -18.64 29.46 -0.07
C ARG A 174 -18.09 29.26 1.35
N ARG A 175 -18.41 30.14 2.31
CA ARG A 175 -17.89 30.06 3.68
C ARG A 175 -18.21 28.72 4.36
N GLY A 176 -19.38 28.17 4.08
CA GLY A 176 -19.79 26.84 4.54
C GLY A 176 -18.93 25.72 3.96
N ASP A 177 -18.67 25.77 2.65
CA ASP A 177 -17.79 24.81 1.97
C ASP A 177 -16.36 24.88 2.49
N LEU A 178 -15.81 26.08 2.67
CA LEU A 178 -14.45 26.30 3.18
C LEU A 178 -14.31 25.75 4.60
N ARG A 179 -15.32 25.95 5.46
CA ARG A 179 -15.34 25.39 6.81
C ARG A 179 -15.43 23.87 6.79
N GLY A 180 -16.28 23.31 5.92
CA GLY A 180 -16.41 21.87 5.75
C GLY A 180 -15.14 21.22 5.21
N LEU A 181 -14.50 21.84 4.22
CA LEU A 181 -13.20 21.43 3.69
C LEU A 181 -12.11 21.50 4.77
N GLY A 182 -12.09 22.57 5.57
CA GLY A 182 -11.19 22.69 6.72
C GLY A 182 -11.40 21.59 7.77
N MET A 183 -12.66 21.19 8.02
CA MET A 183 -12.96 20.07 8.92
C MET A 183 -12.48 18.73 8.34
N VAL A 184 -12.70 18.47 7.05
CA VAL A 184 -12.16 17.26 6.40
C VAL A 184 -10.63 17.27 6.41
N GLY A 185 -10.00 18.43 6.17
CA GLY A 185 -8.56 18.62 6.29
C GLY A 185 -8.05 18.31 7.70
N ALA A 186 -8.75 18.77 8.74
CA ALA A 186 -8.43 18.46 10.13
C ALA A 186 -8.59 16.96 10.45
N VAL A 187 -9.61 16.29 9.89
CA VAL A 187 -9.78 14.84 10.00
C VAL A 187 -8.64 14.10 9.33
N LEU A 188 -8.27 14.47 8.09
CA LEU A 188 -7.15 13.86 7.38
C LEU A 188 -5.83 14.07 8.13
N PHE A 189 -5.59 15.27 8.65
CA PHE A 189 -4.43 15.55 9.48
C PHE A 189 -4.42 14.68 10.75
N CYS A 190 -5.57 14.55 11.43
CA CYS A 190 -5.72 13.66 12.58
C CYS A 190 -5.44 12.20 12.22
N LEU A 191 -5.94 11.71 11.07
CA LEU A 191 -5.64 10.35 10.59
C LEU A 191 -4.14 10.15 10.35
N ILE A 192 -3.44 11.14 9.77
CA ILE A 192 -1.97 11.09 9.59
C ILE A 192 -1.27 11.00 10.96
N ILE A 193 -1.69 11.81 11.94
CA ILE A 193 -1.11 11.77 13.30
C ILE A 193 -1.40 10.43 13.99
N VAL A 194 -2.59 9.85 13.81
CA VAL A 194 -2.94 8.51 14.29
C VAL A 194 -2.05 7.47 13.64
N SER A 195 -1.97 7.41 12.30
CA SER A 195 -1.10 6.47 11.58
C SER A 195 0.36 6.61 12.02
N PHE A 196 0.87 7.82 12.18
CA PHE A 196 2.23 8.08 12.66
C PHE A 196 2.46 7.58 14.09
N THR A 197 1.55 7.92 15.01
CA THR A 197 1.67 7.56 16.43
C THR A 197 1.61 6.04 16.62
N PHE A 198 0.60 5.41 16.03
CA PHE A 198 0.44 3.96 16.08
C PHE A 198 1.56 3.24 15.35
N GLY A 199 2.05 3.77 14.22
CA GLY A 199 3.18 3.23 13.49
C GLY A 199 4.49 3.29 14.29
N TYR A 200 4.73 4.37 15.03
CA TYR A 200 5.87 4.48 15.93
C TYR A 200 5.81 3.42 17.04
N PHE A 201 4.65 3.27 17.71
CA PHE A 201 4.48 2.29 18.77
C PHE A 201 4.51 0.85 18.25
N GLU A 202 3.93 0.58 17.08
CA GLU A 202 4.03 -0.70 16.38
C GLU A 202 5.49 -1.05 16.13
N TYR A 203 6.24 -0.15 15.48
CA TYR A 203 7.66 -0.36 15.20
C TYR A 203 8.47 -0.62 16.47
N TYR A 204 8.29 0.21 17.50
CA TYR A 204 8.98 0.05 18.77
C TYR A 204 8.65 -1.29 19.45
N LEU A 205 7.37 -1.65 19.50
CA LEU A 205 6.91 -2.89 20.15
C LEU A 205 7.42 -4.13 19.44
N LEU A 206 7.49 -4.09 18.12
CA LEU A 206 8.07 -5.15 17.29
C LEU A 206 9.57 -5.27 17.49
N GLU A 207 10.30 -4.15 17.50
CA GLU A 207 11.74 -4.17 17.75
C GLU A 207 12.04 -4.70 19.15
N TYR A 208 11.34 -4.19 20.17
CA TYR A 208 11.47 -4.65 21.54
C TYR A 208 11.19 -6.17 21.66
N THR A 209 10.08 -6.63 21.09
CA THR A 209 9.70 -8.05 21.11
C THR A 209 10.71 -8.92 20.37
N GLY A 210 11.17 -8.49 19.20
CA GLY A 210 12.16 -9.20 18.39
C GLY A 210 13.48 -9.39 19.14
N GLN A 211 14.01 -8.33 19.75
CA GLN A 211 15.24 -8.39 20.54
C GLN A 211 15.10 -9.34 21.76
N HIS A 212 13.95 -9.34 22.41
CA HIS A 212 13.67 -10.22 23.53
C HIS A 212 13.58 -11.71 23.12
N ILE A 213 12.87 -12.01 22.03
CA ILE A 213 12.81 -13.36 21.46
C ILE A 213 14.22 -13.82 21.07
N MET A 214 14.98 -12.96 20.41
CA MET A 214 16.35 -13.21 19.98
C MET A 214 17.25 -13.54 21.17
N ARG A 215 17.18 -12.74 22.24
CA ARG A 215 17.92 -12.98 23.49
C ARG A 215 17.60 -14.36 24.05
N ASP A 216 16.32 -14.71 24.16
CA ASP A 216 15.89 -15.98 24.75
C ASP A 216 16.35 -17.19 23.92
N ILE A 217 16.34 -17.07 22.59
CA ILE A 217 16.90 -18.08 21.68
C ILE A 217 18.42 -18.17 21.86
N ARG A 218 19.16 -17.05 21.86
CA ARG A 218 20.62 -17.03 22.03
C ARG A 218 21.04 -17.65 23.36
N THR A 219 20.38 -17.30 24.46
CA THR A 219 20.69 -17.87 25.79
C THR A 219 20.39 -19.37 25.83
N SER A 220 19.30 -19.83 25.22
CA SER A 220 18.95 -21.24 25.17
C SER A 220 19.95 -22.05 24.33
N LEU A 221 20.33 -21.53 23.17
CA LEU A 221 21.36 -22.13 22.31
C LEU A 221 22.72 -22.16 23.02
N PHE A 222 23.15 -21.05 23.61
CA PHE A 222 24.45 -20.96 24.26
C PHE A 222 24.55 -21.90 25.47
N ARG A 223 23.47 -22.07 26.23
CA ARG A 223 23.39 -23.06 27.32
C ARG A 223 23.46 -24.49 26.79
N ASN A 224 22.72 -24.80 25.73
CA ASN A 224 22.76 -26.15 25.13
C ASN A 224 24.14 -26.46 24.55
N ILE A 225 24.82 -25.51 23.91
CA ILE A 225 26.18 -25.68 23.39
C ILE A 225 27.17 -25.97 24.53
N GLN A 226 27.12 -25.21 25.63
CA GLN A 226 28.02 -25.43 26.77
C GLN A 226 27.80 -26.77 27.48
N ALA A 227 26.58 -27.33 27.40
CA ALA A 227 26.25 -28.62 28.00
C ALA A 227 26.72 -29.83 27.15
N GLN A 228 27.26 -29.61 25.94
CA GLN A 228 27.68 -30.70 25.06
C GLN A 228 29.01 -31.33 25.50
N SER A 229 29.18 -32.60 25.16
CA SER A 229 30.44 -33.33 25.39
C SER A 229 31.59 -32.81 24.52
N VAL A 230 32.84 -33.06 24.92
CA VAL A 230 34.03 -32.73 24.10
C VAL A 230 33.96 -33.41 22.72
N ALA A 231 33.40 -34.62 22.63
CA ALA A 231 33.23 -35.35 21.37
C ALA A 231 32.31 -34.63 20.37
N PHE A 232 31.33 -33.85 20.85
CA PHE A 232 30.49 -33.03 20.00
C PHE A 232 31.30 -31.92 19.31
N PHE A 233 32.21 -31.26 20.03
CA PHE A 233 33.06 -30.20 19.50
C PHE A 233 34.11 -30.72 18.49
N ASN A 234 34.49 -31.99 18.59
CA ASN A 234 35.34 -32.63 17.58
C ASN A 234 34.61 -32.86 16.24
N LYS A 235 33.27 -33.02 16.27
CA LYS A 235 32.43 -33.23 15.08
C LYS A 235 31.84 -31.93 14.51
N HIS A 236 31.79 -30.87 15.30
CA HIS A 236 31.18 -29.59 14.94
C HIS A 236 32.17 -28.43 15.13
N PRO A 237 32.71 -27.86 14.03
CA PRO A 237 33.65 -26.74 14.11
C PRO A 237 33.06 -25.55 14.90
N VAL A 238 33.89 -24.92 15.74
CA VAL A 238 33.46 -23.78 16.57
C VAL A 238 32.89 -22.64 15.71
N GLY A 239 33.43 -22.39 14.51
CA GLY A 239 32.90 -21.38 13.58
C GLY A 239 31.44 -21.64 13.16
N ARG A 240 31.06 -22.90 12.97
CA ARG A 240 29.68 -23.30 12.69
C ARG A 240 28.78 -22.99 13.87
N LEU A 241 29.24 -23.20 15.10
CA LEU A 241 28.48 -22.89 16.32
C LEU A 241 28.29 -21.37 16.49
N VAL A 242 29.34 -20.58 16.24
CA VAL A 242 29.27 -19.12 16.32
C VAL A 242 28.25 -18.56 15.33
N THR A 243 28.30 -18.99 14.06
CA THR A 243 27.35 -18.52 13.03
C THR A 243 25.90 -18.89 13.32
N ARG A 244 25.66 -20.01 14.02
CA ARG A 244 24.32 -20.42 14.49
C ARG A 244 23.78 -19.50 15.58
N VAL A 245 24.62 -19.07 16.52
CA VAL A 245 24.19 -18.18 17.63
C VAL A 245 24.05 -16.73 17.17
N THR A 246 24.83 -16.31 16.17
CA THR A 246 24.80 -14.95 15.64
C THR A 246 23.81 -14.81 14.48
N ASN A 247 24.23 -15.23 13.28
CA ASN A 247 23.53 -14.97 12.02
C ASN A 247 22.20 -15.70 11.91
N ASP A 248 22.15 -16.98 12.31
CA ASP A 248 20.91 -17.74 12.16
C ASP A 248 19.81 -17.21 13.08
N VAL A 249 20.16 -16.81 14.31
CA VAL A 249 19.23 -16.18 15.24
C VAL A 249 18.81 -14.77 14.75
N GLU A 250 19.69 -14.03 14.08
CA GLU A 250 19.34 -12.75 13.47
C GLU A 250 18.32 -12.91 12.34
N ASN A 251 18.49 -13.91 11.46
CA ASN A 251 17.50 -14.19 10.41
C ASN A 251 16.10 -14.49 10.98
N LEU A 252 16.02 -15.13 12.16
CA LEU A 252 14.75 -15.36 12.85
C LEU A 252 14.15 -14.06 13.38
N ASN A 253 14.97 -13.18 13.94
CA ASN A 253 14.55 -11.86 14.39
C ASN A 253 13.94 -11.04 13.25
N GLU A 254 14.60 -10.99 12.09
CA GLU A 254 14.07 -10.31 10.91
C GLU A 254 12.71 -10.87 10.47
N MET A 255 12.54 -12.20 10.50
CA MET A 255 11.26 -12.84 10.16
C MET A 255 10.13 -12.43 11.11
N PHE A 256 10.40 -12.39 12.42
CA PHE A 256 9.40 -11.97 13.40
C PHE A 256 9.05 -10.48 13.29
N LYS A 257 10.04 -9.62 13.07
CA LYS A 257 9.83 -8.17 12.98
C LYS A 257 9.17 -7.75 11.69
N SER A 258 9.54 -8.36 10.57
CA SER A 258 9.16 -7.87 9.25
C SER A 258 8.17 -8.77 8.51
N VAL A 259 8.38 -10.09 8.47
CA VAL A 259 7.57 -10.96 7.60
C VAL A 259 6.16 -11.15 8.17
N ALA A 260 6.05 -11.49 9.45
CA ALA A 260 4.75 -11.83 10.04
C ALA A 260 3.76 -10.66 10.05
N ILE A 261 4.24 -9.46 10.39
CA ILE A 261 3.39 -8.26 10.48
C ILE A 261 3.10 -7.67 9.11
N THR A 262 4.11 -7.55 8.24
CA THR A 262 3.89 -6.99 6.88
C THR A 262 2.91 -7.85 6.09
N LEU A 263 3.04 -9.19 6.09
CA LEU A 263 2.08 -10.06 5.41
C LEU A 263 0.66 -9.94 5.98
N PHE A 264 0.52 -9.75 7.30
CA PHE A 264 -0.77 -9.51 7.93
C PHE A 264 -1.34 -8.16 7.47
N LYS A 265 -0.55 -7.08 7.56
CA LYS A 265 -0.93 -5.73 7.12
C LYS A 265 -1.36 -5.73 5.65
N ASP A 266 -0.53 -6.28 4.78
CA ASP A 266 -0.75 -6.33 3.33
C ASP A 266 -2.06 -7.06 2.99
N PHE A 267 -2.36 -8.15 3.69
CA PHE A 267 -3.63 -8.84 3.53
C PHE A 267 -4.83 -7.94 3.86
N PHE A 268 -4.78 -7.21 4.98
CA PHE A 268 -5.86 -6.29 5.38
C PHE A 268 -5.96 -5.05 4.49
N VAL A 269 -4.83 -4.49 4.06
CA VAL A 269 -4.79 -3.38 3.09
C VAL A 269 -5.43 -3.84 1.79
N LEU A 270 -5.01 -4.98 1.23
CA LEU A 270 -5.47 -5.47 -0.07
C LEU A 270 -6.96 -5.84 -0.04
N THR A 271 -7.41 -6.56 1.00
CA THR A 271 -8.83 -6.88 1.19
C THR A 271 -9.67 -5.64 1.48
N GLY A 272 -9.14 -4.68 2.24
CA GLY A 272 -9.79 -3.41 2.54
C GLY A 272 -9.96 -2.52 1.30
N ILE A 273 -8.93 -2.40 0.46
CA ILE A 273 -9.01 -1.70 -0.83
C ILE A 273 -10.13 -2.33 -1.67
N LEU A 274 -10.09 -3.65 -1.87
CA LEU A 274 -11.12 -4.34 -2.65
C LEU A 274 -12.52 -4.10 -2.07
N GLY A 275 -12.70 -4.24 -0.76
CA GLY A 275 -13.96 -3.98 -0.06
C GLY A 275 -14.51 -2.58 -0.33
N VAL A 276 -13.66 -1.54 -0.22
CA VAL A 276 -14.06 -0.16 -0.50
C VAL A 276 -14.39 0.05 -1.98
N LEU A 277 -13.58 -0.48 -2.90
CA LEU A 277 -13.82 -0.34 -4.33
C LEU A 277 -15.14 -0.99 -4.76
N PHE A 278 -15.41 -2.21 -4.30
CA PHE A 278 -16.67 -2.91 -4.57
C PHE A 278 -17.88 -2.18 -3.99
N TYR A 279 -17.75 -1.63 -2.77
CA TYR A 279 -18.78 -0.80 -2.15
C TYR A 279 -19.04 0.49 -2.94
N MET A 280 -18.00 1.13 -3.49
CA MET A 280 -18.14 2.37 -4.23
C MET A 280 -18.74 2.17 -5.63
N ASN A 281 -18.20 1.24 -6.43
CA ASN A 281 -18.67 0.97 -7.78
C ASN A 281 -18.20 -0.41 -8.27
N TRP A 282 -19.03 -1.44 -8.14
CA TRP A 282 -18.65 -2.81 -8.51
C TRP A 282 -18.20 -2.98 -9.99
N PRO A 283 -18.78 -2.30 -11.01
CA PRO A 283 -18.30 -2.44 -12.38
C PRO A 283 -16.89 -1.89 -12.58
N LEU A 284 -16.57 -0.75 -11.97
CA LEU A 284 -15.22 -0.17 -12.02
C LEU A 284 -14.25 -0.95 -11.15
N ALA A 285 -14.71 -1.53 -10.03
CA ALA A 285 -13.90 -2.41 -9.19
C ALA A 285 -13.43 -3.66 -9.96
N LEU A 286 -14.29 -4.28 -10.78
CA LEU A 286 -13.90 -5.43 -11.62
C LEU A 286 -12.75 -5.12 -12.58
N VAL A 287 -12.75 -3.91 -13.14
CA VAL A 287 -11.65 -3.45 -13.99
C VAL A 287 -10.33 -3.41 -13.20
N CYS A 288 -10.37 -2.95 -11.95
CA CYS A 288 -9.20 -2.96 -11.06
C CYS A 288 -8.77 -4.39 -10.72
N VAL A 289 -9.74 -5.28 -10.47
CA VAL A 289 -9.49 -6.70 -10.15
C VAL A 289 -8.76 -7.42 -11.28
N ILE A 290 -8.99 -7.04 -12.54
CA ILE A 290 -8.26 -7.61 -13.70
C ILE A 290 -6.77 -7.26 -13.67
N LEU A 291 -6.37 -6.12 -13.10
CA LEU A 291 -4.96 -5.73 -12.98
C LEU A 291 -4.21 -6.59 -11.94
N VAL A 292 -4.91 -7.11 -10.94
CA VAL A 292 -4.35 -7.92 -9.85
C VAL A 292 -3.60 -9.15 -10.33
N PRO A 293 -4.20 -10.06 -11.14
CA PRO A 293 -3.48 -11.23 -11.64
C PRO A 293 -2.32 -10.85 -12.55
N ILE A 294 -2.42 -9.74 -13.30
CA ILE A 294 -1.35 -9.26 -14.19
C ILE A 294 -0.14 -8.79 -13.35
N ILE A 295 -0.37 -7.90 -12.38
CA ILE A 295 0.67 -7.40 -11.47
C ILE A 295 1.28 -8.57 -10.67
N SER A 296 0.45 -9.48 -10.18
CA SER A 296 0.90 -10.67 -9.45
C SER A 296 1.79 -11.56 -10.33
N PHE A 297 1.36 -11.85 -11.56
CA PHE A 297 2.13 -12.67 -12.51
C PHE A 297 3.51 -12.07 -12.76
N PHE A 298 3.59 -10.79 -13.13
CA PHE A 298 4.87 -10.15 -13.38
C PHE A 298 5.73 -10.05 -12.11
N THR A 299 5.13 -9.75 -10.96
CA THR A 299 5.85 -9.73 -9.68
C THR A 299 6.49 -11.09 -9.38
N PHE A 300 5.73 -12.19 -9.48
CA PHE A 300 6.27 -13.53 -9.24
C PHE A 300 7.31 -13.94 -10.27
N PHE A 301 7.08 -13.61 -11.55
CA PHE A 301 8.03 -13.87 -12.64
C PHE A 301 9.38 -13.17 -12.40
N PHE A 302 9.37 -11.85 -12.20
CA PHE A 302 10.59 -11.07 -11.97
C PHE A 302 11.28 -11.44 -10.66
N SER A 303 10.51 -11.81 -9.62
CA SER A 303 11.08 -12.27 -8.36
C SER A 303 11.83 -13.61 -8.52
N SER A 304 11.36 -14.49 -9.42
CA SER A 304 12.09 -15.71 -9.77
C SER A 304 13.41 -15.41 -10.49
N LEU A 305 13.38 -14.51 -11.49
CA LEU A 305 14.58 -14.06 -12.21
C LEU A 305 15.58 -13.38 -11.26
N ALA A 306 15.11 -12.55 -10.35
CA ALA A 306 15.93 -11.86 -9.37
C ALA A 306 16.66 -12.88 -8.47
N ARG A 307 15.94 -13.89 -7.94
CA ARG A 307 16.54 -14.95 -7.11
C ARG A 307 17.68 -15.69 -7.82
N GLU A 308 17.51 -15.99 -9.10
CA GLU A 308 18.56 -16.63 -9.89
C GLU A 308 19.78 -15.73 -10.09
N ALA A 309 19.57 -14.46 -10.46
CA ALA A 309 20.65 -13.49 -10.59
C ALA A 309 21.41 -13.27 -9.27
N PHE A 310 20.70 -13.19 -8.13
CA PHE A 310 21.31 -13.12 -6.80
C PHE A 310 22.11 -14.36 -6.44
N ARG A 311 21.66 -15.56 -6.83
CA ARG A 311 22.41 -16.79 -6.61
C ARG A 311 23.71 -16.78 -7.41
N GLU A 312 23.66 -16.38 -8.67
CA GLU A 312 24.84 -16.26 -9.54
C GLU A 312 25.84 -15.23 -9.00
N LEU A 313 25.38 -14.02 -8.65
CA LEU A 313 26.25 -12.99 -8.07
C LEU A 313 26.94 -13.49 -6.79
N ARG A 314 26.19 -14.13 -5.88
CA ARG A 314 26.77 -14.69 -4.65
C ARG A 314 27.84 -15.74 -4.93
N ALA A 315 27.66 -16.59 -5.94
CA ALA A 315 28.68 -17.56 -6.33
C ALA A 315 29.96 -16.87 -6.87
N LYS A 316 29.83 -15.78 -7.63
CA LYS A 316 30.98 -15.01 -8.13
C LYS A 316 31.71 -14.28 -7.00
N VAL A 317 30.99 -13.69 -6.04
CA VAL A 317 31.57 -13.08 -4.84
C VAL A 317 32.33 -14.12 -4.00
N ALA A 318 31.78 -15.32 -3.84
CA ALA A 318 32.47 -16.41 -3.14
C ALA A 318 33.80 -16.80 -3.83
N LYS A 319 33.81 -16.88 -5.17
CA LYS A 319 35.01 -17.15 -5.96
C LYS A 319 36.07 -16.05 -5.80
N ILE A 320 35.67 -14.78 -5.76
CA ILE A 320 36.57 -13.66 -5.46
C ILE A 320 37.19 -13.82 -4.08
N ASN A 321 36.37 -14.10 -3.06
CA ASN A 321 36.83 -14.23 -1.68
C ASN A 321 37.81 -15.41 -1.51
N ALA A 322 37.53 -16.55 -2.14
CA ALA A 322 38.42 -17.70 -2.15
C ALA A 322 39.76 -17.36 -2.83
N PHE A 323 39.73 -16.72 -4.00
CA PHE A 323 40.92 -16.29 -4.73
C PHE A 323 41.78 -15.35 -3.88
N LEU A 324 41.18 -14.30 -3.31
CA LEU A 324 41.92 -13.35 -2.48
C LEU A 324 42.50 -14.02 -1.22
N SER A 325 41.75 -14.90 -0.56
CA SER A 325 42.22 -15.60 0.64
C SER A 325 43.45 -16.46 0.35
N GLU A 326 43.46 -17.18 -0.77
CA GLU A 326 44.58 -18.02 -1.20
C GLU A 326 45.82 -17.16 -1.55
N ARG A 327 45.62 -16.08 -2.31
CA ARG A 327 46.72 -15.22 -2.77
C ARG A 327 47.33 -14.36 -1.67
N ILE A 328 46.52 -13.85 -0.75
CA ILE A 328 47.03 -13.09 0.42
C ILE A 328 47.84 -14.02 1.33
N SER A 329 47.34 -15.24 1.57
CA SER A 329 48.06 -16.23 2.39
C SER A 329 49.35 -16.71 1.72
N GLY A 330 49.36 -16.82 0.38
CA GLY A 330 50.49 -17.26 -0.43
C GLY A 330 51.35 -16.14 -1.00
N MET A 331 51.22 -14.89 -0.52
CA MET A 331 51.83 -13.72 -1.18
C MET A 331 53.35 -13.85 -1.35
N ALA A 332 54.04 -14.39 -0.34
CA ALA A 332 55.48 -14.61 -0.41
C ALA A 332 55.87 -15.55 -1.55
N ILE A 333 55.10 -16.60 -1.82
CA ILE A 333 55.35 -17.53 -2.94
C ILE A 333 55.15 -16.80 -4.26
N ILE A 334 54.09 -16.01 -4.40
CA ILE A 334 53.82 -15.23 -5.63
C ILE A 334 55.00 -14.29 -5.92
N GLN A 335 55.53 -13.60 -4.91
CA GLN A 335 56.67 -12.70 -5.03
C GLN A 335 57.98 -13.44 -5.36
N LEU A 336 58.22 -14.61 -4.75
CA LEU A 336 59.39 -15.44 -5.05
C LEU A 336 59.44 -15.88 -6.52
N PHE A 337 58.28 -16.08 -7.15
CA PHE A 337 58.15 -16.42 -8.57
C PHE A 337 57.89 -15.20 -9.48
N ALA A 338 57.88 -13.97 -8.95
CA ALA A 338 57.55 -12.73 -9.67
C ALA A 338 56.25 -12.83 -10.51
N ALA A 339 55.25 -13.53 -9.97
CA ALA A 339 54.01 -13.89 -10.67
C ALA A 339 52.85 -12.91 -10.42
N GLU A 340 53.11 -11.73 -9.85
CA GLU A 340 52.06 -10.77 -9.43
C GLU A 340 51.20 -10.31 -10.61
N ARG A 341 51.81 -10.05 -11.77
CA ARG A 341 51.07 -9.62 -12.97
C ARG A 341 50.12 -10.71 -13.47
N ALA A 342 50.57 -11.96 -13.52
CA ALA A 342 49.74 -13.09 -13.91
C ALA A 342 48.56 -13.28 -12.95
N GLN A 343 48.81 -13.15 -11.63
CA GLN A 343 47.74 -13.23 -10.64
C GLN A 343 46.75 -12.05 -10.73
N GLN A 344 47.23 -10.87 -11.09
CA GLN A 344 46.37 -9.71 -11.32
C GLN A 344 45.45 -9.92 -12.54
N GLU A 345 45.95 -10.50 -13.63
CA GLU A 345 45.15 -10.84 -14.81
C GLU A 345 44.06 -11.86 -14.48
N ASP A 346 44.41 -12.90 -13.73
CA ASP A 346 43.44 -13.89 -13.23
C ASP A 346 42.36 -13.24 -12.35
N PHE A 347 42.76 -12.33 -11.46
CA PHE A 347 41.84 -11.58 -10.64
C PHE A 347 40.90 -10.73 -11.48
N MET A 348 41.42 -10.00 -12.48
CA MET A 348 40.63 -9.16 -13.37
C MET A 348 39.55 -9.95 -14.11
N ARG A 349 39.84 -11.19 -14.54
CA ARG A 349 38.85 -12.08 -15.15
C ARG A 349 37.73 -12.44 -14.18
N ILE A 350 38.06 -12.86 -12.95
CA ILE A 350 37.07 -13.23 -11.92
C ILE A 350 36.25 -12.01 -11.51
N ASN A 351 36.89 -10.86 -11.36
CA ASN A 351 36.23 -9.61 -11.04
C ASN A 351 35.27 -9.15 -12.14
N HIS A 352 35.64 -9.37 -13.42
CA HIS A 352 34.75 -9.09 -14.53
C HIS A 352 33.53 -10.02 -14.56
N GLU A 353 33.69 -11.32 -14.26
CA GLU A 353 32.55 -12.24 -14.09
C GLU A 353 31.59 -11.75 -12.98
N ASN A 354 32.12 -11.23 -11.87
CA ASN A 354 31.33 -10.63 -10.80
C ASN A 354 30.60 -9.37 -11.26
N PHE A 355 31.28 -8.50 -12.01
CA PHE A 355 30.65 -7.32 -12.61
C PHE A 355 29.49 -7.70 -13.53
N LEU A 356 29.67 -8.68 -14.42
CA LEU A 356 28.61 -9.15 -15.33
C LEU A 356 27.42 -9.75 -14.57
N ALA A 357 27.67 -10.55 -13.53
CA ALA A 357 26.61 -11.08 -12.68
C ALA A 357 25.85 -9.97 -11.93
N GLY A 358 26.56 -8.95 -11.45
CA GLY A 358 25.97 -7.76 -10.84
C GLY A 358 25.11 -6.97 -11.81
N MET A 359 25.60 -6.75 -13.04
CA MET A 359 24.85 -6.10 -14.11
C MET A 359 23.60 -6.88 -14.51
N LYS A 360 23.66 -8.22 -14.52
CA LYS A 360 22.48 -9.08 -14.76
C LYS A 360 21.43 -8.87 -13.66
N GLN A 361 21.82 -8.83 -12.39
CA GLN A 361 20.92 -8.53 -11.28
C GLN A 361 20.30 -7.14 -11.43
N ILE A 362 21.11 -6.11 -11.68
CA ILE A 362 20.62 -4.72 -11.85
C ILE A 362 19.62 -4.65 -13.01
N ARG A 363 19.88 -5.33 -14.13
CA ARG A 363 18.97 -5.36 -15.28
C ARG A 363 17.58 -5.91 -14.93
N VAL A 364 17.50 -6.91 -14.04
CA VAL A 364 16.20 -7.43 -13.58
C VAL A 364 15.40 -6.34 -12.86
N PHE A 365 16.03 -5.60 -11.92
CA PHE A 365 15.37 -4.51 -11.19
C PHE A 365 15.06 -3.29 -12.06
N ALA A 366 15.98 -2.95 -12.97
CA ALA A 366 15.84 -1.82 -13.89
C ALA A 366 14.67 -1.99 -14.86
N VAL A 367 14.25 -3.23 -15.16
CA VAL A 367 13.04 -3.50 -15.95
C VAL A 367 11.82 -3.66 -15.06
N PHE A 368 11.95 -4.32 -13.90
CA PHE A 368 10.83 -4.58 -12.98
C PHE A 368 10.16 -3.29 -12.49
N MET A 369 10.93 -2.33 -11.97
CA MET A 369 10.38 -1.11 -11.37
C MET A 369 9.57 -0.28 -12.38
N PRO A 370 10.11 0.07 -13.57
CA PRO A 370 9.35 0.79 -14.58
C PRO A 370 8.14 0.01 -15.11
N LEU A 371 8.24 -1.32 -15.21
CA LEU A 371 7.11 -2.14 -15.66
C LEU A 371 5.93 -2.08 -14.67
N MET A 372 6.20 -2.13 -13.37
CA MET A 372 5.16 -1.98 -12.34
C MET A 372 4.53 -0.59 -12.36
N GLU A 373 5.34 0.45 -12.56
CA GLU A 373 4.85 1.82 -12.70
C GLU A 373 4.01 2.01 -13.97
N LEU A 374 4.40 1.36 -15.08
CA LEU A 374 3.63 1.35 -16.33
C LEU A 374 2.29 0.64 -16.14
N LEU A 375 2.25 -0.52 -15.47
CA LEU A 375 1.01 -1.24 -15.17
C LEU A 375 0.08 -0.40 -14.27
N SER A 376 0.64 0.27 -13.26
CA SER A 376 -0.11 1.21 -12.41
C SER A 376 -0.68 2.38 -13.22
N SER A 377 0.17 3.00 -14.05
CA SER A 377 -0.22 4.11 -14.93
C SER A 377 -1.28 3.70 -15.94
N PHE A 378 -1.18 2.49 -16.49
CA PHE A 378 -2.19 1.92 -17.38
C PHE A 378 -3.52 1.71 -16.64
N GLY A 379 -3.47 1.22 -15.40
CA GLY A 379 -4.65 1.12 -14.54
C GLY A 379 -5.32 2.46 -14.31
N VAL A 380 -4.54 3.49 -13.96
CA VAL A 380 -5.02 4.87 -13.81
C VAL A 380 -5.61 5.38 -15.12
N ALA A 381 -4.96 5.16 -16.27
CA ALA A 381 -5.46 5.58 -17.58
C ALA A 381 -6.80 4.90 -17.92
N LEU A 382 -6.94 3.61 -17.63
CA LEU A 382 -8.17 2.86 -17.86
C LEU A 382 -9.30 3.39 -16.96
N ILE A 383 -9.01 3.66 -15.68
CA ILE A 383 -9.97 4.30 -14.77
C ILE A 383 -10.35 5.70 -15.26
N LEU A 384 -9.41 6.52 -15.70
CA LEU A 384 -9.69 7.85 -16.24
C LEU A 384 -10.56 7.78 -17.48
N TRP A 385 -10.29 6.84 -18.40
CA TRP A 385 -11.07 6.67 -19.62
C TRP A 385 -12.50 6.18 -19.33
N TYR A 386 -12.63 5.02 -18.67
CA TYR A 386 -13.93 4.42 -18.40
C TYR A 386 -14.70 5.18 -17.31
N GLY A 387 -14.04 5.49 -16.19
CA GLY A 387 -14.61 6.24 -15.08
C GLY A 387 -14.87 7.71 -15.42
N GLY A 388 -13.98 8.38 -16.15
CA GLY A 388 -14.19 9.76 -16.62
C GLY A 388 -15.41 9.88 -17.51
N SER A 389 -15.63 8.92 -18.42
CA SER A 389 -16.88 8.84 -19.21
C SER A 389 -18.13 8.76 -18.31
N LYS A 390 -18.07 7.98 -17.21
CA LYS A 390 -19.16 7.92 -16.22
C LYS A 390 -19.32 9.21 -15.42
N VAL A 391 -18.25 9.95 -15.16
CA VAL A 391 -18.33 11.28 -14.52
C VAL A 391 -19.03 12.28 -15.44
N ILE A 392 -18.68 12.30 -16.74
CA ILE A 392 -19.30 13.17 -17.74
C ILE A 392 -20.80 12.84 -17.90
N GLN A 393 -21.17 11.56 -17.79
CA GLN A 393 -22.58 11.11 -17.82
C GLN A 393 -23.34 11.37 -16.50
N ASP A 394 -22.71 12.01 -15.50
CA ASP A 394 -23.19 12.19 -14.11
C ASP A 394 -23.54 10.87 -13.39
N ARG A 395 -22.97 9.74 -13.82
CA ARG A 395 -23.16 8.41 -13.20
C ARG A 395 -22.15 8.11 -12.08
N MET A 396 -21.01 8.81 -12.04
CA MET A 396 -19.96 8.65 -11.01
C MET A 396 -19.38 9.99 -10.59
N THR A 397 -19.02 10.17 -9.31
CA THR A 397 -18.61 11.50 -8.81
C THR A 397 -17.15 11.73 -9.15
N LEU A 398 -16.73 12.98 -9.22
CA LEU A 398 -15.32 13.29 -9.43
C LEU A 398 -14.49 12.78 -8.25
N GLY A 399 -14.98 12.94 -7.02
CA GLY A 399 -14.31 12.41 -5.84
C GLY A 399 -14.21 10.89 -5.86
N ALA A 400 -15.23 10.19 -6.36
CA ALA A 400 -15.15 8.74 -6.54
C ALA A 400 -14.03 8.38 -7.53
N LEU A 401 -13.97 9.06 -8.69
CA LEU A 401 -12.88 8.85 -9.65
C LEU A 401 -11.50 9.03 -9.01
N VAL A 402 -11.32 10.12 -8.25
CA VAL A 402 -10.05 10.42 -7.58
C VAL A 402 -9.70 9.35 -6.52
N ALA A 403 -10.66 8.93 -5.70
CA ALA A 403 -10.42 7.86 -4.73
C ALA A 403 -10.06 6.53 -5.41
N PHE A 404 -10.72 6.19 -6.52
CA PHE A 404 -10.39 5.00 -7.32
C PHE A 404 -8.94 5.04 -7.83
N ILE A 405 -8.47 6.20 -8.29
CA ILE A 405 -7.07 6.40 -8.71
C ILE A 405 -6.12 6.19 -7.53
N SER A 406 -6.40 6.79 -6.37
CA SER A 406 -5.59 6.62 -5.16
C SER A 406 -5.53 5.16 -4.70
N TYR A 407 -6.66 4.46 -4.69
CA TYR A 407 -6.71 3.05 -4.30
C TYR A 407 -5.95 2.13 -5.26
N ILE A 408 -5.97 2.38 -6.58
CA ILE A 408 -5.14 1.64 -7.53
C ILE A 408 -3.66 1.80 -7.20
N GLN A 409 -3.21 3.02 -6.91
CA GLN A 409 -1.79 3.29 -6.60
C GLN A 409 -1.36 2.59 -5.30
N MET A 410 -2.23 2.60 -4.28
CA MET A 410 -2.00 1.88 -3.01
C MET A 410 -1.99 0.36 -3.18
N PHE A 411 -2.58 -0.18 -4.24
CA PHE A 411 -2.73 -1.62 -4.44
C PHE A 411 -1.44 -2.31 -4.90
N VAL A 412 -0.52 -1.58 -5.56
CA VAL A 412 0.70 -2.14 -6.14
C VAL A 412 1.73 -2.52 -5.08
N GLU A 413 1.84 -1.72 -4.02
CA GLU A 413 2.87 -1.86 -2.99
C GLU A 413 2.75 -3.17 -2.19
N PRO A 414 1.58 -3.56 -1.63
CA PRO A 414 1.43 -4.83 -0.91
C PRO A 414 1.82 -6.07 -1.73
N ILE A 415 1.56 -6.05 -3.05
CA ILE A 415 1.90 -7.19 -3.92
C ILE A 415 3.42 -7.34 -4.05
N ARG A 416 4.14 -6.21 -4.15
CA ARG A 416 5.60 -6.20 -4.19
C ARG A 416 6.18 -6.70 -2.88
N ASP A 417 5.67 -6.18 -1.76
CA ASP A 417 6.15 -6.50 -0.42
C ASP A 417 6.05 -8.00 -0.12
N ILE A 418 4.92 -8.64 -0.44
CA ILE A 418 4.73 -10.09 -0.30
C ILE A 418 5.86 -10.88 -0.98
N SER A 419 6.29 -10.45 -2.16
CA SER A 419 7.34 -11.16 -2.91
C SER A 419 8.73 -11.00 -2.31
N GLU A 420 9.05 -9.80 -1.78
CA GLU A 420 10.32 -9.56 -1.09
C GLU A 420 10.39 -10.32 0.24
N LYS A 421 9.30 -10.30 1.02
CA LYS A 421 9.23 -10.99 2.32
C LYS A 421 9.33 -12.51 2.19
N TYR A 422 8.94 -13.08 1.06
CA TYR A 422 9.09 -14.52 0.80
C TYR A 422 10.54 -15.01 0.87
N ASN A 423 11.52 -14.17 0.49
CA ASN A 423 12.94 -14.52 0.57
C ASN A 423 13.45 -14.55 2.02
N ILE A 424 13.03 -13.57 2.83
CA ILE A 424 13.36 -13.51 4.26
C ILE A 424 12.76 -14.73 4.97
N MET A 425 11.52 -15.08 4.65
CA MET A 425 10.85 -16.26 5.22
C MET A 425 11.63 -17.55 4.94
N GLN A 426 12.09 -17.76 3.71
CA GLN A 426 12.91 -18.93 3.37
C GLN A 426 14.23 -18.99 4.13
N SER A 427 14.94 -17.86 4.23
CA SER A 427 16.19 -17.76 4.98
C SER A 427 15.98 -18.11 6.46
N ALA A 428 14.91 -17.57 7.05
CA ALA A 428 14.53 -17.82 8.42
C ALA A 428 14.13 -19.28 8.66
N MET A 429 13.42 -19.93 7.73
CA MET A 429 13.10 -21.36 7.84
C MET A 429 14.36 -22.24 7.83
N ALA A 430 15.32 -21.96 6.94
CA ALA A 430 16.59 -22.68 6.90
C ALA A 430 17.42 -22.46 8.18
N SER A 431 17.43 -21.25 8.73
CA SER A 431 18.04 -20.96 10.05
C SER A 431 17.32 -21.68 11.19
N THR A 432 15.99 -21.73 11.16
CA THR A 432 15.15 -22.41 12.15
C THR A 432 15.47 -23.89 12.22
N GLU A 433 15.55 -24.56 11.06
CA GLU A 433 15.88 -25.98 10.96
C GLU A 433 17.24 -26.26 11.61
N ARG A 434 18.26 -25.48 11.25
CA ARG A 434 19.63 -25.64 11.74
C ARG A 434 19.74 -25.38 13.25
N ILE A 435 19.03 -24.37 13.77
CA ILE A 435 18.97 -24.06 15.21
C ILE A 435 18.30 -25.20 16.00
N PHE A 436 17.18 -25.72 15.52
CA PHE A 436 16.46 -26.79 16.23
C PHE A 436 17.17 -28.13 16.14
N GLN A 437 17.78 -28.47 15.00
CA GLN A 437 18.67 -29.63 14.89
C GLN A 437 19.75 -29.58 15.99
N PHE A 438 20.38 -28.42 16.20
CA PHE A 438 21.38 -28.25 17.27
C PHE A 438 20.81 -28.37 18.69
N MET A 439 19.64 -27.77 18.95
CA MET A 439 19.02 -27.86 20.27
C MET A 439 18.53 -29.27 20.62
N ASP A 440 18.32 -30.12 19.62
CA ASP A 440 17.88 -31.51 19.79
C ASP A 440 19.04 -32.50 19.96
N TYR A 441 20.30 -32.08 19.79
CA TYR A 441 21.45 -32.91 20.18
C TYR A 441 21.45 -33.07 21.70
N ARG A 442 21.33 -34.32 22.14
CA ARG A 442 21.47 -34.74 23.54
C ARG A 442 22.82 -35.37 23.78
#